data_AF-A0A5C5SY54-F1
#
_entry.id   AF-A0A5C5SY54-F1
#
_cell.length_a   1.000
_cell.length_b   1.000
_cell.length_c   1.000
_cell.angle_alpha   90.00
_cell.angle_beta   90.00
_cell.angle_gamma   90.00
#
_symmetry.space_group_name_H-M   'P 1'
#
loop_
_entity.id
_entity.type
_entity.pdbx_description
1 polymer ?
#
loop_
_entity_poly.entity_id
_entity_poly.type
_entity_poly.pdbx_seq_one_letter_code
_entity_poly.pdbx_strand_id
1 'polypeptide(L)'
;MPTKQKTFIDDLLKNGRSSGSKAKTTSARRPKSSGKKTPLYVLLIFIAAQLSPVLFISPTLNYFMEQGMDRQTAGIATSGWLIFLTMGIGFILTLIVVFRDKRFFDIWRGTKSSLPMSIIWGFLGFLLLLIGQSLAALIEMRFFGIDPGSENTASLVSIAEVVPLAILSIVLFGPILEELVFRRVLFGSLNQTTNFFFATAVSALVFALIHFDFTHLLLYFTTGLILAFLYQKTKRIITPIIAHICLNSYVMLIQLNMDKILEFQKQMENLQTAGFFFISQ
;
A
#
# COMPACT_ATOMS: atom_id res chain seq x y z
N MET A 1 60.95 12.98 -56.42
CA MET A 1 61.08 12.49 -55.03
C MET A 1 60.49 13.52 -54.07
N PRO A 2 59.72 13.15 -53.03
CA PRO A 2 58.50 12.36 -53.00
C PRO A 2 57.23 13.17 -52.65
N THR A 3 56.11 12.50 -52.93
CA THR A 3 54.69 12.62 -52.54
C THR A 3 54.29 13.49 -51.32
N LYS A 4 53.31 14.39 -51.52
CA LYS A 4 52.41 14.92 -50.48
C LYS A 4 51.07 14.17 -50.53
N GLN A 5 50.95 13.08 -49.78
CA GLN A 5 49.66 12.47 -49.50
C GLN A 5 49.30 12.88 -48.07
N LYS A 6 48.53 13.96 -47.91
CA LYS A 6 47.90 14.29 -46.63
C LYS A 6 46.74 13.31 -46.46
N THR A 7 46.88 12.37 -45.54
CA THR A 7 45.85 11.40 -45.20
C THR A 7 44.74 12.07 -44.38
N PHE A 8 43.49 11.79 -44.76
CA PHE A 8 42.25 12.13 -44.05
C PHE A 8 42.26 11.84 -42.54
N ILE A 9 43.14 10.94 -42.09
CA ILE A 9 43.37 10.57 -40.69
C ILE A 9 43.98 11.73 -39.88
N ASP A 10 44.82 12.59 -40.48
CA ASP A 10 45.47 13.70 -39.76
C ASP A 10 44.48 14.82 -39.38
N ASP A 11 43.43 15.02 -40.18
CA ASP A 11 42.36 15.97 -39.87
C ASP A 11 41.37 15.41 -38.83
N LEU A 12 41.17 14.09 -38.80
CA LEU A 12 40.38 13.42 -37.76
C LEU A 12 41.05 13.47 -36.38
N LEU A 13 42.38 13.41 -36.32
CA LEU A 13 43.14 13.47 -35.06
C LEU A 13 43.29 14.91 -34.52
N LYS A 14 43.17 15.94 -35.37
CA LYS A 14 43.24 17.35 -34.95
C LYS A 14 41.93 17.91 -34.41
N ASN A 15 40.78 17.37 -34.83
CA ASN A 15 39.46 17.80 -34.35
C ASN A 15 39.03 17.14 -33.01
N GLY A 16 39.86 16.26 -32.43
CA GLY A 16 39.57 15.58 -31.16
C GLY A 16 39.98 16.33 -29.88
N ARG A 17 40.47 17.57 -29.96
CA ARG A 17 40.97 18.33 -28.80
C ARG A 17 40.45 19.77 -28.73
N SER A 18 39.13 19.96 -28.67
CA SER A 18 38.56 21.19 -28.12
C SER A 18 37.10 21.01 -27.67
N SER A 19 36.93 20.59 -26.43
CA SER A 19 35.94 21.12 -25.48
C SER A 19 35.88 20.20 -24.28
N GLY A 20 36.92 20.29 -23.43
CA GLY A 20 36.79 19.90 -22.04
C GLY A 20 35.77 20.83 -21.37
N SER A 21 34.49 20.58 -21.61
CA SER A 21 33.42 21.05 -20.73
C SER A 21 33.75 20.47 -19.37
N LYS A 22 34.30 21.32 -18.49
CA LYS A 22 34.40 21.03 -17.06
C LYS A 22 32.99 20.69 -16.63
N ALA A 23 32.69 19.39 -16.58
CA ALA A 23 31.53 18.87 -15.89
C ALA A 23 31.67 19.38 -14.46
N LYS A 24 30.98 20.49 -14.16
CA LYS A 24 30.70 20.90 -12.80
C LYS A 24 29.95 19.72 -12.20
N THR A 25 30.68 18.84 -11.53
CA THR A 25 30.15 18.00 -10.47
C THR A 25 29.63 18.98 -9.43
N THR A 26 28.42 19.48 -9.67
CA THR A 26 27.60 20.04 -8.60
C THR A 26 27.34 18.85 -7.69
N SER A 27 28.26 18.64 -6.75
CA SER A 27 27.98 17.99 -5.49
C SER A 27 26.81 18.79 -4.91
N ALA A 28 25.59 18.39 -5.28
CA ALA A 28 24.35 18.91 -4.71
C ALA A 28 24.42 18.54 -3.24
N ARG A 29 24.96 19.47 -2.47
CA ARG A 29 25.11 19.39 -1.02
C ARG A 29 23.72 19.04 -0.51
N ARG A 30 23.60 17.90 0.19
CA ARG A 30 22.33 17.43 0.79
C ARG A 30 21.67 18.65 1.44
N PRO A 31 20.43 19.02 1.07
CA PRO A 31 19.75 20.08 1.79
C PRO A 31 19.71 19.63 3.25
N LYS A 32 20.34 20.42 4.12
CA LYS A 32 20.35 20.20 5.57
C LYS A 32 18.88 20.31 5.98
N SER A 33 18.21 19.17 6.11
CA SER A 33 16.85 19.09 6.64
C SER A 33 16.92 19.64 8.07
N SER A 34 16.60 20.92 8.25
CA SER A 34 16.23 21.40 9.59
C SER A 34 15.02 20.56 9.97
N GLY A 35 15.26 19.61 10.88
CA GLY A 35 14.39 18.46 11.12
C GLY A 35 13.01 18.91 11.60
N LYS A 36 12.09 19.09 10.66
CA LYS A 36 10.68 19.16 11.01
C LYS A 36 10.30 17.79 11.55
N LYS A 37 9.78 17.78 12.77
CA LYS A 37 9.31 16.60 13.50
C LYS A 37 8.09 15.94 12.84
N THR A 38 7.67 16.39 11.66
CA THR A 38 6.50 15.91 10.92
C THR A 38 6.48 14.39 10.73
N PRO A 39 7.57 13.70 10.28
CA PRO A 39 7.54 12.24 10.17
C PRO A 39 7.27 11.54 11.51
N LEU A 40 7.82 12.07 12.61
CA LEU A 40 7.57 11.57 13.95
C LEU A 40 6.11 11.80 14.36
N TYR A 41 5.54 12.98 14.09
CA TYR A 41 4.14 13.25 14.39
C TYR A 41 3.18 12.36 13.59
N VAL A 42 3.43 12.13 12.30
CA VAL A 42 2.64 11.20 11.48
C VAL A 42 2.67 9.79 12.09
N LEU A 43 3.84 9.31 12.49
CA LEU A 43 3.98 8.02 13.15
C LEU A 43 3.24 7.96 14.50
N LEU A 44 3.39 9.00 15.34
CA LEU A 44 2.72 9.06 16.64
C LEU A 44 1.19 9.15 16.52
N ILE A 45 0.69 9.91 15.55
CA ILE A 45 -0.76 10.00 15.26
C ILE A 45 -1.28 8.64 14.82
N PHE A 46 -0.56 7.93 13.94
CA PHE A 46 -0.94 6.59 13.51
C PHE A 46 -0.97 5.59 14.68
N ILE A 47 0.08 5.56 15.51
CA ILE A 47 0.12 4.70 16.70
C ILE A 47 -1.05 5.04 17.65
N ALA A 48 -1.32 6.33 17.88
CA ALA A 48 -2.43 6.76 18.72
C ALA A 48 -3.79 6.35 18.13
N ALA A 49 -3.99 6.48 16.82
CA ALA A 49 -5.22 6.05 16.15
C ALA A 49 -5.47 4.54 16.27
N GLN A 50 -4.40 3.72 16.30
CA GLN A 50 -4.51 2.27 16.42
C GLN A 50 -4.70 1.79 17.86
N LEU A 51 -4.08 2.47 18.83
CA LEU A 51 -4.09 2.05 20.23
C LEU A 51 -5.20 2.70 21.05
N SER A 52 -5.64 3.92 20.71
CA SER A 52 -6.68 4.63 21.46
C SER A 52 -8.04 3.92 21.55
N PRO A 53 -8.48 3.08 20.58
CA PRO A 53 -9.73 2.32 20.74
C PRO A 53 -9.82 1.54 22.05
N VAL A 54 -8.71 1.00 22.57
CA VAL A 54 -8.70 0.20 23.81
C VAL A 54 -9.30 0.95 25.01
N LEU A 55 -9.15 2.28 25.04
CA LEU A 55 -9.65 3.13 26.12
C LEU A 55 -11.18 3.29 26.07
N PHE A 56 -11.79 3.03 24.92
CA PHE A 56 -13.21 3.27 24.66
C PHE A 56 -14.01 1.98 24.46
N ILE A 57 -13.38 0.80 24.45
CA ILE A 57 -14.08 -0.49 24.28
C ILE A 57 -15.19 -0.66 25.33
N SER A 58 -14.86 -0.59 26.61
CA SER A 58 -15.83 -0.81 27.69
C SER A 58 -17.00 0.18 27.68
N PRO A 59 -16.79 1.52 27.63
CA PRO A 59 -17.92 2.45 27.62
C PRO A 59 -18.78 2.32 26.36
N THR A 60 -18.20 2.10 25.19
CA THR A 60 -18.95 1.94 23.94
C THR A 60 -19.71 0.62 23.90
N LEU A 61 -19.12 -0.48 24.39
CA LEU A 61 -19.80 -1.77 24.50
C LEU A 61 -21.02 -1.68 25.43
N ASN A 62 -20.84 -1.08 26.61
CA ASN A 62 -21.92 -0.92 27.58
C ASN A 62 -23.06 -0.07 27.00
N TYR A 63 -22.72 1.05 26.35
CA TYR A 63 -23.71 1.89 25.66
C TYR A 63 -24.57 1.06 24.70
N PHE A 64 -23.94 0.24 23.87
CA PHE A 64 -24.62 -0.58 22.88
C PHE A 64 -25.46 -1.72 23.49
N MET A 65 -24.98 -2.34 24.56
CA MET A 65 -25.75 -3.34 25.31
C MET A 65 -26.96 -2.72 26.02
N GLU A 66 -26.84 -1.49 26.54
CA GLU A 66 -27.95 -0.74 27.14
C GLU A 66 -29.04 -0.37 26.12
N GLN A 67 -28.68 -0.24 24.84
CA GLN A 67 -29.65 -0.10 23.74
C GLN A 67 -30.36 -1.42 23.37
N GLY A 68 -30.08 -2.52 24.09
CA GLY A 68 -30.74 -3.81 23.92
C GLY A 68 -30.09 -4.74 22.89
N MET A 69 -28.90 -4.41 22.39
CA MET A 69 -28.15 -5.33 21.51
C MET A 69 -27.55 -6.47 22.32
N ASP A 70 -27.52 -7.68 21.73
CA ASP A 70 -26.78 -8.79 22.30
C ASP A 70 -25.27 -8.49 22.33
N ARG A 71 -24.54 -9.21 23.18
CA ARG A 71 -23.12 -8.94 23.42
C ARG A 71 -22.24 -9.08 22.17
N GLN A 72 -22.58 -9.99 21.26
CA GLN A 72 -21.81 -10.20 20.03
C GLN A 72 -22.01 -9.02 19.07
N THR A 73 -23.26 -8.68 18.77
CA THR A 73 -23.58 -7.53 17.90
C THR A 73 -23.05 -6.22 18.48
N ALA A 74 -23.19 -6.01 19.80
CA ALA A 74 -22.63 -4.86 20.49
C ALA A 74 -21.10 -4.80 20.42
N GLY A 75 -20.42 -5.94 20.48
CA GLY A 75 -18.97 -6.03 20.29
C GLY A 75 -18.53 -5.60 18.88
N ILE A 76 -19.23 -6.08 17.84
CA ILE A 76 -18.93 -5.72 16.44
C ILE A 76 -19.22 -4.23 16.21
N ALA A 77 -20.38 -3.74 16.68
CA ALA A 77 -20.73 -2.32 16.60
C ALA A 77 -19.69 -1.44 17.30
N THR A 78 -19.23 -1.84 18.49
CA THR A 78 -18.15 -1.15 19.22
C THR A 78 -16.90 -1.04 18.38
N SER A 79 -16.41 -2.17 17.84
CA SER A 79 -15.22 -2.18 16.98
C SER A 79 -15.40 -1.28 15.75
N GLY A 80 -16.56 -1.34 15.09
CA GLY A 80 -16.87 -0.54 13.89
C GLY A 80 -16.94 0.96 14.13
N TRP A 81 -17.54 1.40 15.23
CA TRP A 81 -17.58 2.82 15.56
C TRP A 81 -16.23 3.34 16.04
N LEU A 82 -15.50 2.56 16.84
CA LEU A 82 -14.18 2.97 17.32
C LEU A 82 -13.17 3.05 16.17
N ILE A 83 -13.11 2.05 15.27
CA ILE A 83 -12.22 2.12 14.11
C ILE A 83 -12.57 3.32 13.23
N PHE A 84 -13.86 3.58 12.99
CA PHE A 84 -14.30 4.71 12.18
C PHE A 84 -13.86 6.06 12.76
N LEU A 85 -14.11 6.26 14.05
CA LEU A 85 -13.81 7.52 14.73
C LEU A 85 -12.31 7.74 14.90
N THR A 86 -11.56 6.75 15.40
CA THR A 86 -10.13 6.94 15.68
C THR A 86 -9.32 7.04 14.40
N MET A 87 -9.62 6.24 13.36
CA MET A 87 -8.97 6.35 12.06
C MET A 87 -9.34 7.64 11.34
N GLY A 88 -10.60 8.07 11.42
CA GLY A 88 -11.05 9.34 10.84
C GLY A 88 -10.35 10.55 11.49
N ILE A 89 -10.26 10.59 12.83
CA ILE A 89 -9.51 11.62 13.55
C ILE A 89 -8.03 11.56 13.19
N GLY A 90 -7.41 10.37 13.22
CA GLY A 90 -6.01 10.17 12.86
C GLY A 90 -5.69 10.62 11.43
N PHE A 91 -6.58 10.35 10.49
CA PHE A 91 -6.51 10.80 9.10
C PHE A 91 -6.51 12.32 9.01
N ILE A 92 -7.48 13.00 9.64
CA ILE A 92 -7.59 14.46 9.63
C ILE A 92 -6.34 15.10 10.26
N LEU A 93 -5.92 14.63 11.43
CA LEU A 93 -4.73 15.15 12.12
C LEU A 93 -3.47 14.96 11.27
N THR A 94 -3.31 13.80 10.65
CA THR A 94 -2.18 13.51 9.76
C THR A 94 -2.16 14.47 8.57
N LEU A 95 -3.30 14.69 7.92
CA LEU A 95 -3.41 15.66 6.81
C LEU A 95 -3.02 17.07 7.25
N ILE A 96 -3.49 17.52 8.43
CA ILE A 96 -3.14 18.85 8.96
C ILE A 96 -1.63 18.98 9.11
N VAL A 97 -0.95 18.02 9.74
CA VAL A 97 0.51 18.10 9.95
C VAL A 97 1.27 18.02 8.61
N VAL A 98 0.84 17.14 7.71
CA VAL A 98 1.46 16.96 6.39
C VAL A 98 1.32 18.21 5.52
N PHE A 99 0.13 18.81 5.43
CA PHE A 99 -0.09 20.01 4.62
C PHE A 99 0.63 21.25 5.16
N ARG A 100 0.90 21.32 6.47
CA ARG A 100 1.73 22.38 7.06
C ARG A 100 3.22 22.22 6.74
N ASP A 101 3.65 21.05 6.28
CA ASP A 101 5.03 20.80 5.90
C ASP A 101 5.22 20.61 4.39
N LYS A 102 5.47 21.72 3.69
CA LYS A 102 5.79 21.75 2.25
C LYS A 102 6.98 20.87 1.84
N ARG A 103 7.89 20.53 2.76
CA ARG A 103 9.05 19.67 2.48
C ARG A 103 8.79 18.20 2.79
N PHE A 104 7.61 17.85 3.33
CA PHE A 104 7.33 16.49 3.72
C PHE A 104 7.51 15.53 2.55
N PHE A 105 7.00 15.80 1.34
CA PHE A 105 7.18 14.86 0.22
C PHE A 105 8.50 15.01 -0.57
N ASP A 106 9.44 15.83 -0.09
CA ASP A 106 10.69 16.12 -0.78
C ASP A 106 11.87 15.28 -0.24
N ILE A 107 11.78 13.97 -0.46
CA ILE A 107 12.80 12.99 -0.01
C ILE A 107 13.56 12.29 -1.12
N TRP A 108 13.09 12.41 -2.35
CA TRP A 108 13.59 11.64 -3.49
C TRP A 108 14.58 12.45 -4.32
N ARG A 109 15.64 11.80 -4.78
CA ARG A 109 16.53 12.34 -5.82
C ARG A 109 16.04 11.92 -7.21
N GLY A 110 16.16 12.82 -8.18
CA GLY A 110 15.80 12.59 -9.58
C GLY A 110 14.35 12.92 -9.92
N THR A 111 13.95 12.62 -11.16
CA THR A 111 12.63 13.00 -11.70
C THR A 111 11.53 12.13 -11.12
N LYS A 112 10.45 12.78 -10.66
CA LYS A 112 9.19 12.12 -10.30
C LYS A 112 8.43 11.81 -11.59
N SER A 113 7.72 10.69 -11.64
CA SER A 113 6.80 10.43 -12.75
C SER A 113 5.78 11.57 -12.89
N SER A 114 5.22 11.79 -14.07
CA SER A 114 4.10 12.73 -14.23
C SER A 114 2.89 12.25 -13.43
N LEU A 115 1.96 13.15 -13.10
CA LEU A 115 0.75 12.75 -12.35
C LEU A 115 -0.08 11.69 -13.10
N PRO A 116 -0.38 11.82 -14.40
CA PRO A 116 -1.11 10.79 -15.15
C PRO A 116 -0.39 9.44 -15.14
N MET A 117 0.93 9.45 -15.34
CA MET A 117 1.71 8.21 -15.32
C MET A 117 1.72 7.56 -13.94
N SER A 118 1.69 8.37 -12.87
CA SER A 118 1.63 7.87 -11.49
C SER A 118 0.28 7.21 -11.17
N ILE A 119 -0.80 7.69 -11.79
CA ILE A 119 -2.14 7.09 -11.70
C ILE A 119 -2.17 5.76 -12.48
N ILE A 120 -1.64 5.72 -13.70
CA ILE A 120 -1.51 4.49 -14.49
C ILE A 120 -0.72 3.43 -13.71
N TRP A 121 0.43 3.80 -13.15
CA TRP A 121 1.21 2.91 -12.28
C TRP A 121 0.44 2.48 -11.03
N GLY A 122 -0.49 3.30 -10.53
CA GLY A 122 -1.35 2.92 -9.40
C GLY A 122 -2.27 1.76 -9.77
N PHE A 123 -2.95 1.85 -10.92
CA PHE A 123 -3.82 0.77 -11.41
C PHE A 123 -3.04 -0.48 -11.84
N LEU A 124 -1.90 -0.32 -12.53
CA LEU A 124 -1.00 -1.45 -12.81
C LEU A 124 -0.47 -2.08 -11.52
N GLY A 125 -0.20 -1.25 -10.51
CA GLY A 125 0.18 -1.67 -9.18
C GLY A 125 -0.90 -2.49 -8.49
N PHE A 126 -2.17 -2.10 -8.63
CA PHE A 126 -3.31 -2.90 -8.17
C PHE A 126 -3.34 -4.30 -8.83
N LEU A 127 -3.16 -4.39 -10.15
CA LEU A 127 -3.09 -5.69 -10.83
C LEU A 127 -1.90 -6.53 -10.35
N LEU A 128 -0.75 -5.89 -10.11
CA LEU A 128 0.42 -6.55 -9.55
C LEU A 128 0.18 -7.05 -8.12
N LEU A 129 -0.57 -6.30 -7.31
CA LEU A 129 -0.98 -6.73 -5.97
C LEU A 129 -1.89 -7.97 -6.02
N LEU A 130 -2.87 -8.01 -6.93
CA LEU A 130 -3.71 -9.20 -7.11
C LEU A 130 -2.86 -10.42 -7.46
N ILE A 131 -1.97 -10.31 -8.44
CA ILE A 131 -1.07 -11.40 -8.83
C ILE A 131 -0.17 -11.81 -7.65
N GLY A 132 0.42 -10.83 -6.96
CA GLY A 132 1.30 -11.08 -5.83
C GLY A 132 0.60 -11.80 -4.68
N GLN A 133 -0.61 -11.37 -4.32
CA GLN A 133 -1.39 -12.03 -3.28
C GLN A 133 -1.85 -13.43 -3.70
N SER A 134 -2.27 -13.63 -4.96
CA SER A 134 -2.60 -14.97 -5.45
C SER A 134 -1.41 -15.92 -5.39
N LEU A 135 -0.21 -15.46 -5.77
CA LEU A 135 1.00 -16.27 -5.67
C LEU A 135 1.38 -16.57 -4.21
N ALA A 136 1.28 -15.57 -3.31
CA ALA A 136 1.53 -15.75 -1.89
C ALA A 136 0.56 -16.78 -1.28
N ALA A 137 -0.74 -16.65 -1.56
CA ALA A 137 -1.76 -17.60 -1.09
C ALA A 137 -1.54 -19.02 -1.64
N LEU A 138 -1.12 -19.15 -2.90
CA LEU A 138 -0.77 -20.46 -3.47
C LEU A 138 0.44 -21.09 -2.76
N ILE A 139 1.44 -20.29 -2.39
CA ILE A 139 2.60 -20.76 -1.62
C ILE A 139 2.16 -21.19 -0.22
N GLU A 140 1.39 -20.36 0.49
CA GLU A 140 0.80 -20.64 1.80
C GLU A 140 0.03 -21.97 1.79
N MET A 141 -0.86 -22.16 0.82
CA MET A 141 -1.65 -23.39 0.68
C MET A 141 -0.79 -24.61 0.34
N ARG A 142 0.12 -24.52 -0.63
CA ARG A 142 0.88 -25.69 -1.13
C ARG A 142 2.00 -26.14 -0.22
N PHE A 143 2.68 -25.20 0.44
CA PHE A 143 3.89 -25.49 1.21
C PHE A 143 3.68 -25.42 2.72
N PHE A 144 2.66 -24.69 3.19
CA PHE A 144 2.40 -24.52 4.61
C PHE A 144 1.03 -25.07 5.04
N GLY A 145 0.20 -25.53 4.10
CA GLY A 145 -1.13 -26.10 4.40
C GLY A 145 -2.10 -25.07 4.98
N ILE A 146 -1.90 -23.79 4.66
CA ILE A 146 -2.72 -22.68 5.14
C ILE A 146 -3.88 -22.46 4.16
N ASP A 147 -5.11 -22.53 4.66
CA ASP A 147 -6.29 -22.30 3.84
C ASP A 147 -6.41 -20.83 3.43
N PRO A 148 -6.96 -20.53 2.22
CA PRO A 148 -7.21 -19.16 1.81
C PRO A 148 -8.27 -18.50 2.69
N GLY A 149 -7.96 -17.33 3.27
CA GLY A 149 -8.93 -16.52 3.99
C GLY A 149 -8.35 -15.91 5.27
N SER A 150 -8.10 -14.60 5.25
CA SER A 150 -7.55 -13.89 6.40
C SER A 150 -8.60 -13.66 7.49
N GLU A 151 -8.26 -14.01 8.74
CA GLU A 151 -9.07 -13.70 9.92
C GLU A 151 -9.27 -12.20 10.10
N ASN A 152 -8.21 -11.41 9.82
CA ASN A 152 -8.29 -9.95 9.85
C ASN A 152 -9.29 -9.42 8.82
N THR A 153 -9.27 -9.96 7.59
CA THR A 153 -10.25 -9.56 6.56
C THR A 153 -11.67 -9.96 6.95
N ALA A 154 -11.88 -11.18 7.44
CA ALA A 154 -13.19 -11.65 7.87
C ALA A 154 -13.77 -10.78 9.00
N SER A 155 -12.94 -10.42 9.98
CA SER A 155 -13.31 -9.50 11.06
C SER A 155 -13.72 -8.13 10.53
N LEU A 156 -12.92 -7.54 9.64
CA LEU A 156 -13.23 -6.24 9.03
C LEU A 156 -14.50 -6.25 8.17
N VAL A 157 -14.80 -7.36 7.49
CA VAL A 157 -16.04 -7.53 6.73
C VAL A 157 -17.24 -7.58 7.66
N SER A 158 -17.19 -8.38 8.74
CA SER A 158 -18.27 -8.42 9.74
C SER A 158 -18.52 -7.05 10.39
N ILE A 159 -17.47 -6.27 10.62
CA ILE A 159 -17.57 -4.89 11.09
C ILE A 159 -18.26 -4.00 10.05
N ALA A 160 -17.91 -4.13 8.77
CA ALA A 160 -18.50 -3.34 7.69
C ALA A 160 -19.99 -3.64 7.48
N GLU A 161 -20.42 -4.89 7.71
CA GLU A 161 -21.83 -5.28 7.63
C GLU A 161 -22.68 -4.62 8.74
N VAL A 162 -22.16 -4.55 9.96
CA VAL A 162 -22.86 -3.93 11.10
C VAL A 162 -22.72 -2.41 11.09
N VAL A 163 -21.56 -1.89 10.71
CA VAL A 163 -21.23 -0.45 10.68
C VAL A 163 -20.66 -0.08 9.30
N PRO A 164 -21.51 0.20 8.30
CA PRO A 164 -21.05 0.50 6.93
C PRO A 164 -20.10 1.70 6.83
N LEU A 165 -20.17 2.66 7.76
CA LEU A 165 -19.23 3.79 7.80
C LEU A 165 -17.78 3.34 8.05
N ALA A 166 -17.56 2.18 8.68
CA ALA A 166 -16.23 1.60 8.88
C ALA A 166 -15.52 1.29 7.55
N ILE A 167 -16.25 1.11 6.44
CA ILE A 167 -15.69 0.94 5.09
C ILE A 167 -14.78 2.12 4.72
N LEU A 168 -15.13 3.36 5.11
CA LEU A 168 -14.27 4.51 4.87
C LEU A 168 -12.92 4.37 5.57
N SER A 169 -12.88 3.75 6.75
CA SER A 169 -11.62 3.51 7.46
C SER A 169 -10.81 2.39 6.83
N ILE A 170 -11.47 1.31 6.41
CA ILE A 170 -10.82 0.14 5.83
C ILE A 170 -10.28 0.42 4.43
N VAL A 171 -11.06 1.13 3.60
CA VAL A 171 -10.77 1.29 2.17
C VAL A 171 -10.03 2.60 1.87
N LEU A 172 -10.21 3.64 2.68
CA LEU A 172 -9.67 4.97 2.40
C LEU A 172 -8.69 5.46 3.47
N PHE A 173 -9.14 5.61 4.72
CA PHE A 173 -8.30 6.23 5.75
C PHE A 173 -7.08 5.37 6.11
N GLY A 174 -7.30 4.07 6.34
CA GLY A 174 -6.26 3.08 6.63
C GLY A 174 -5.18 3.07 5.55
N PRO A 175 -5.50 2.73 4.29
CA PRO A 175 -4.51 2.71 3.21
C PRO A 175 -3.73 4.01 3.04
N ILE A 176 -4.37 5.19 3.18
CA ILE A 176 -3.64 6.47 3.10
C ILE A 176 -2.68 6.64 4.27
N LEU A 177 -3.15 6.42 5.49
CA LEU A 177 -2.32 6.54 6.70
C LEU A 177 -1.14 5.55 6.66
N GLU A 178 -1.41 4.30 6.28
CA GLU A 178 -0.41 3.25 6.14
C GLU A 178 0.64 3.62 5.10
N GLU A 179 0.27 4.07 3.90
CA GLU A 179 1.29 4.47 2.92
C GLU A 179 2.13 5.67 3.39
N LEU A 180 1.52 6.63 4.09
CA LEU A 180 2.24 7.75 4.69
C LEU A 180 3.24 7.28 5.74
N VAL A 181 2.89 6.30 6.58
CA VAL A 181 3.78 5.74 7.61
C VAL A 181 4.81 4.80 6.99
N PHE A 182 4.39 3.76 6.30
CA PHE A 182 5.28 2.69 5.86
C PHE A 182 6.11 3.07 4.64
N ARG A 183 5.55 3.79 3.66
CA ARG A 183 6.32 4.20 2.47
C ARG A 183 7.01 5.51 2.68
N ARG A 184 6.28 6.54 3.11
CA ARG A 184 6.89 7.85 3.23
C ARG A 184 7.78 7.95 4.47
N VAL A 185 7.31 7.62 5.67
CA VAL A 185 8.11 7.76 6.90
C VAL A 185 9.17 6.66 7.03
N LEU A 186 8.79 5.38 7.07
CA LEU A 186 9.69 4.27 7.36
C LEU A 186 10.62 3.96 6.18
N PHE A 187 10.06 3.48 5.06
CA PHE A 187 10.84 3.16 3.86
C PHE A 187 11.61 4.37 3.33
N GLY A 188 10.96 5.53 3.21
CA GLY A 188 11.58 6.75 2.71
C GLY A 188 12.78 7.20 3.53
N SER A 189 12.73 7.06 4.86
CA SER A 189 13.88 7.39 5.73
C SER A 189 14.99 6.34 5.64
N LEU A 190 14.64 5.05 5.63
CA LEU A 190 15.62 3.97 5.50
C LEU A 190 16.35 4.03 4.16
N ASN A 191 15.61 4.17 3.06
CA ASN A 191 16.18 4.20 1.71
C ASN A 191 17.10 5.42 1.45
N GLN A 192 17.07 6.45 2.29
CA GLN A 192 18.04 7.56 2.25
C GLN A 192 19.37 7.24 2.93
N THR A 193 19.40 6.25 3.81
CA THR A 193 20.54 5.90 4.66
C THR A 193 21.09 4.50 4.39
N THR A 194 20.30 3.63 3.77
CA THR A 194 20.62 2.24 3.42
C THR A 194 20.40 1.97 1.93
N ASN A 195 20.57 0.71 1.50
CA ASN A 195 20.19 0.29 0.15
C ASN A 195 18.68 -0.01 0.02
N PHE A 196 18.22 -0.06 -1.23
CA PHE A 196 16.82 -0.30 -1.59
C PHE A 196 16.27 -1.63 -1.06
N PHE A 197 17.02 -2.72 -1.18
CA PHE A 197 16.56 -4.04 -0.78
C PHE A 197 16.32 -4.13 0.73
N PHE A 198 17.25 -3.60 1.53
CA PHE A 198 17.11 -3.55 2.98
C PHE A 198 15.93 -2.67 3.41
N ALA A 199 15.82 -1.44 2.88
CA ALA A 199 14.72 -0.54 3.21
C ALA A 199 13.35 -1.15 2.85
N THR A 200 13.27 -1.82 1.70
CA THR A 200 12.07 -2.50 1.22
C THR A 200 11.70 -3.68 2.12
N ALA A 201 12.64 -4.57 2.41
CA ALA A 201 12.41 -5.73 3.26
C ALA A 201 11.96 -5.34 4.67
N VAL A 202 12.63 -4.37 5.30
CA VAL A 202 12.25 -3.90 6.65
C VAL A 202 10.88 -3.23 6.64
N SER A 203 10.60 -2.35 5.68
CA SER A 203 9.29 -1.69 5.58
C SER A 203 8.16 -2.68 5.33
N ALA A 204 8.37 -3.66 4.46
CA ALA A 204 7.39 -4.71 4.16
C ALA A 204 7.17 -5.65 5.35
N LEU A 205 8.22 -6.01 6.08
CA LEU A 205 8.11 -6.86 7.26
C LEU A 205 7.33 -6.18 8.38
N VAL A 206 7.66 -4.92 8.69
CA VAL A 206 6.93 -4.16 9.70
C VAL A 206 5.47 -3.96 9.28
N PHE A 207 5.22 -3.66 7.99
CA PHE A 207 3.86 -3.61 7.45
C PHE A 207 3.11 -4.93 7.66
N ALA A 208 3.74 -6.08 7.41
CA ALA A 208 3.09 -7.38 7.61
C ALA A 208 2.77 -7.66 9.08
N LEU A 209 3.71 -7.38 9.99
CA LEU A 209 3.54 -7.66 11.42
C LEU A 209 2.43 -6.85 12.08
N ILE A 210 2.21 -5.60 11.66
CA ILE A 210 1.17 -4.74 12.27
C ILE A 210 -0.26 -5.10 11.83
N HIS A 211 -0.43 -6.03 10.89
CA HIS A 211 -1.75 -6.57 10.52
C HIS A 211 -2.23 -7.63 11.51
N PHE A 212 -1.37 -8.10 12.42
CA PHE A 212 -1.68 -9.09 13.46
C PHE A 212 -2.28 -10.42 12.96
N ASP A 213 -2.15 -10.70 11.67
CA ASP A 213 -2.51 -11.96 11.04
C ASP A 213 -1.22 -12.68 10.63
N PHE A 214 -0.63 -13.35 11.62
CA PHE A 214 0.65 -14.04 11.47
C PHE A 214 0.57 -15.28 10.59
N THR A 215 -0.63 -15.85 10.42
CA THR A 215 -0.91 -16.96 9.51
C THR A 215 -0.67 -16.51 8.07
N HIS A 216 -1.15 -15.32 7.69
CA HIS A 216 -0.98 -14.77 6.34
C HIS A 216 0.16 -13.76 6.22
N LEU A 217 1.24 -13.93 7.00
CA LEU A 217 2.37 -13.00 7.01
C LEU A 217 3.01 -12.84 5.62
N LEU A 218 3.07 -13.91 4.83
CA LEU A 218 3.65 -13.87 3.47
C LEU A 218 2.78 -13.04 2.53
N LEU A 219 1.46 -13.14 2.62
CA LEU A 219 0.51 -12.30 1.87
C LEU A 219 0.70 -10.80 2.17
N TYR A 220 0.75 -10.41 3.45
CA TYR A 220 0.96 -9.01 3.82
C TYR A 220 2.38 -8.52 3.51
N PHE A 221 3.40 -9.36 3.69
CA PHE A 221 4.77 -9.03 3.33
C PHE A 221 4.90 -8.76 1.83
N THR A 222 4.31 -9.61 0.99
CA THR A 222 4.28 -9.44 -0.48
C THR A 222 3.60 -8.14 -0.88
N THR A 223 2.48 -7.81 -0.23
CA THR A 223 1.79 -6.53 -0.39
C THR A 223 2.73 -5.35 -0.08
N GLY A 224 3.43 -5.41 1.06
CA GLY A 224 4.41 -4.40 1.47
C GLY A 224 5.57 -4.23 0.49
N LEU A 225 6.09 -5.32 -0.07
CA LEU A 225 7.16 -5.30 -1.07
C LEU A 225 6.72 -4.58 -2.35
N ILE A 226 5.53 -4.92 -2.86
CA ILE A 226 4.99 -4.35 -4.11
C ILE A 226 4.73 -2.85 -3.95
N LEU A 227 4.13 -2.43 -2.84
CA LEU A 227 3.85 -1.01 -2.57
C LEU A 227 5.14 -0.19 -2.41
N ALA A 228 6.18 -0.75 -1.76
CA ALA A 228 7.50 -0.13 -1.69
C ALA A 228 8.15 0.01 -3.08
N PHE A 229 8.06 -1.03 -3.91
CA PHE A 229 8.51 -0.99 -5.31
C PHE A 229 7.81 0.11 -6.11
N LEU A 230 6.48 0.20 -6.03
CA LEU A 230 5.70 1.23 -6.73
C LEU A 230 6.11 2.63 -6.31
N TYR A 231 6.36 2.85 -5.01
CA TYR A 231 6.81 4.13 -4.51
C TYR A 231 8.21 4.48 -4.99
N GLN A 232 9.15 3.54 -4.97
CA GLN A 232 10.50 3.72 -5.49
C GLN A 232 10.48 4.03 -7.00
N LYS A 233 9.66 3.30 -7.76
CA LYS A 233 9.57 3.40 -9.22
C LYS A 233 9.07 4.78 -9.67
N THR A 234 8.02 5.28 -9.02
CA THR A 234 7.35 6.53 -9.42
C THR A 234 7.83 7.76 -8.66
N LYS A 235 8.42 7.57 -7.48
CA LYS A 235 8.78 8.62 -6.50
C LYS A 235 7.57 9.48 -6.11
N ARG A 236 6.37 8.92 -6.20
CA ARG A 236 5.10 9.57 -5.87
C ARG A 236 4.31 8.72 -4.89
N ILE A 237 3.91 9.32 -3.77
CA ILE A 237 3.16 8.61 -2.74
C ILE A 237 1.74 8.24 -3.21
N ILE A 238 1.20 8.99 -4.18
CA ILE A 238 -0.14 8.73 -4.71
C ILE A 238 -0.23 7.39 -5.45
N THR A 239 0.88 6.90 -6.04
CA THR A 239 0.89 5.63 -6.77
C THR A 239 0.58 4.43 -5.87
N PRO A 240 1.34 4.17 -4.79
CA PRO A 240 1.00 3.07 -3.89
C PRO A 240 -0.32 3.32 -3.15
N ILE A 241 -0.70 4.57 -2.85
CA ILE A 241 -2.02 4.89 -2.27
C ILE A 241 -3.15 4.41 -3.17
N ILE A 242 -3.11 4.72 -4.48
CA ILE A 242 -4.13 4.27 -5.44
C ILE A 242 -4.17 2.75 -5.49
N ALA A 243 -3.01 2.10 -5.63
CA ALA A 243 -2.94 0.64 -5.70
C ALA A 243 -3.53 -0.02 -4.44
N HIS A 244 -3.24 0.53 -3.27
CA HIS A 244 -3.67 0.01 -1.98
C HIS A 244 -5.17 0.23 -1.71
N ILE A 245 -5.69 1.43 -2.04
CA ILE A 245 -7.13 1.72 -2.00
C ILE A 245 -7.88 0.80 -2.95
N CYS A 246 -7.42 0.63 -4.19
CA CYS A 246 -8.05 -0.27 -5.16
C CYS A 246 -8.07 -1.72 -4.66
N LEU A 247 -6.97 -2.20 -4.08
CA LEU A 247 -6.90 -3.53 -3.48
C LEU A 247 -7.93 -3.70 -2.36
N ASN A 248 -7.95 -2.80 -1.38
CA ASN A 248 -8.90 -2.89 -0.27
C ASN A 248 -10.36 -2.72 -0.73
N SER A 249 -10.62 -1.83 -1.69
CA SER A 249 -11.95 -1.66 -2.28
C SER A 249 -12.41 -2.95 -2.95
N TYR A 250 -11.51 -3.58 -3.73
CA TYR A 250 -11.80 -4.83 -4.44
C TYR A 250 -12.10 -5.95 -3.45
N VAL A 251 -11.22 -6.18 -2.47
CA VAL A 251 -11.41 -7.23 -1.46
C VAL A 251 -12.71 -7.00 -0.69
N MET A 252 -12.96 -5.78 -0.22
CA MET A 252 -14.20 -5.45 0.50
C MET A 252 -15.46 -5.70 -0.35
N LEU A 253 -15.44 -5.27 -1.63
CA LEU A 253 -16.57 -5.46 -2.53
C LEU A 253 -16.85 -6.95 -2.79
N ILE A 254 -15.80 -7.74 -3.00
CA ILE A 254 -15.91 -9.19 -3.24
C ILE A 254 -16.44 -9.89 -1.99
N GLN A 255 -15.90 -9.59 -0.81
CA GLN A 255 -16.27 -10.26 0.43
C GLN A 255 -17.72 -9.95 0.84
N LEU A 256 -18.17 -8.70 0.74
CA LEU A 256 -19.56 -8.32 1.02
C LEU A 256 -20.59 -8.92 0.04
N ASN A 257 -20.14 -9.50 -1.07
CA ASN A 257 -21.00 -10.15 -2.06
C ASN A 257 -20.65 -11.62 -2.26
N MET A 258 -19.87 -12.23 -1.36
CA MET A 258 -19.37 -13.60 -1.53
C MET A 258 -20.51 -14.60 -1.69
N ASP A 259 -21.56 -14.51 -0.87
CA ASP A 259 -22.72 -15.42 -0.96
C ASP A 259 -23.39 -15.37 -2.33
N LYS A 260 -23.57 -14.17 -2.88
CA LYS A 260 -24.17 -13.98 -4.22
C LYS A 260 -23.26 -14.54 -5.31
N ILE A 261 -21.94 -14.41 -5.15
CA ILE A 261 -20.96 -14.97 -6.08
C ILE A 261 -21.02 -16.50 -6.05
N LEU A 262 -21.09 -17.11 -4.86
CA LEU A 262 -21.22 -18.56 -4.70
C LEU A 262 -22.54 -19.08 -5.26
N GLU A 263 -23.65 -18.38 -5.01
CA GLU A 263 -24.95 -18.73 -5.57
C GLU A 263 -24.92 -18.69 -7.12
N PHE A 264 -24.35 -17.63 -7.68
CA PHE A 264 -24.18 -17.50 -9.13
C PHE A 264 -23.31 -18.61 -9.72
N GLN A 265 -22.20 -18.97 -9.07
CA GLN A 265 -21.35 -20.09 -9.49
C GLN A 265 -22.12 -21.41 -9.49
N LYS A 266 -22.89 -21.69 -8.44
CA LYS A 266 -23.72 -22.90 -8.33
C LYS A 266 -24.79 -22.94 -9.44
N GLN A 267 -25.42 -21.82 -9.76
CA GLN A 267 -26.37 -21.73 -10.87
C GLN A 267 -25.70 -22.03 -12.22
N MET A 268 -24.49 -21.50 -12.46
CA MET A 268 -23.73 -21.76 -13.68
C MET A 268 -23.31 -23.23 -13.82
N GLU A 269 -22.88 -23.88 -12.74
CA GLU A 269 -22.53 -25.31 -12.72
C GLU A 269 -23.75 -26.20 -13.03
N ASN A 270 -24.91 -25.86 -12.46
CA ASN A 270 -26.16 -26.56 -12.75
C ASN A 270 -26.56 -26.42 -14.22
N LEU A 271 -26.41 -25.23 -14.81
CA LEU A 271 -26.69 -24.99 -16.24
C LEU A 271 -25.74 -25.77 -17.15
N GLN A 272 -24.46 -25.84 -16.81
CA GLN A 272 -23.48 -26.65 -17.56
C GLN A 272 -23.81 -28.15 -17.49
N THR A 273 -24.17 -28.63 -16.30
CA THR A 273 -24.56 -30.04 -16.09
C THR A 273 -25.83 -30.38 -16.87
N ALA A 274 -26.83 -29.51 -16.84
CA ALA A 274 -28.05 -29.68 -17.63
C ALA A 274 -27.77 -29.64 -19.14
N GLY A 275 -26.96 -28.69 -19.62
CA GLY A 275 -26.56 -28.60 -21.03
C GLY A 275 -25.80 -29.84 -21.52
N PHE A 276 -24.90 -30.39 -20.70
CA PHE A 276 -24.20 -31.65 -21.02
C PHE A 276 -25.19 -32.83 -21.13
N PHE A 277 -26.16 -32.91 -20.22
CA PHE A 277 -27.22 -33.94 -20.27
C PHE A 277 -28.03 -33.87 -21.58
N PHE A 278 -28.40 -32.67 -22.03
CA PHE A 278 -29.15 -32.49 -23.29
C PHE A 278 -28.34 -32.77 -24.57
N ILE A 279 -27.01 -32.64 -24.53
CA ILE A 279 -26.12 -32.94 -25.68
C ILE A 279 -25.75 -34.43 -25.74
N SER A 280 -25.88 -35.15 -24.63
CA SER A 280 -25.53 -36.57 -24.50
C SER A 280 -26.67 -37.57 -24.79
N GLN A 281 -27.87 -37.08 -25.13
CA GLN A 281 -29.00 -37.88 -25.62
C GLN A 281 -29.13 -37.76 -27.14
#